data_AF-A0A938VD76-F1
#
_entry.id   AF-A0A938VD76-F1
#
_cell.length_a   1.000
_cell.length_b   1.000
_cell.length_c   1.000
_cell.angle_alpha   90.00
_cell.angle_beta   90.00
_cell.angle_gamma   90.00
#
_symmetry.space_group_name_H-M   'P 1'
#
loop_
_entity.id
_entity.type
_entity.pdbx_description
1 polymer ?
#
loop_
_entity_poly.entity_id
_entity_poly.type
_entity_poly.pdbx_seq_one_letter_code
_entity_poly.pdbx_strand_id
1 'polypeptide(L)'
;MVKAAPTLRPQAFASRLRLEQALTQPFNAGFWRRLGAAIGLGRARCLFRSADRGAQVVGATALILLEVDEAQDIAAEKYDRDFVPMAASTNATRVLYGTAWRADDLLQRTRDLNLVRMRYDGIPRHLDVPWERVAETNPAYARHVETERARLGENHPLFLTQYCLRAVAGKGKFLSVS
;
A
#
# COMPACT_ATOMS: atom_id res chain seq x y z
N MET A 1 5.40 6.33 -13.69
CA MET A 1 5.08 5.39 -12.61
C MET A 1 3.62 4.97 -12.71
N VAL A 2 3.27 3.85 -12.08
CA VAL A 2 1.89 3.38 -11.93
C VAL A 2 1.59 3.30 -10.45
N LYS A 3 0.44 3.84 -10.03
CA LYS A 3 -0.13 3.67 -8.70
C LYS A 3 -1.39 2.82 -8.80
N ALA A 4 -1.37 1.69 -8.12
CA ALA A 4 -2.50 0.81 -7.91
C ALA A 4 -3.14 1.09 -6.54
N ALA A 5 -4.46 1.02 -6.48
CA ALA A 5 -5.23 1.00 -5.23
C ALA A 5 -6.36 -0.04 -5.38
N PRO A 6 -6.98 -0.52 -4.28
CA PRO A 6 -7.98 -1.59 -4.35
C PRO A 6 -9.13 -1.27 -5.30
N THR A 7 -9.47 0.00 -5.42
CA THR A 7 -10.64 0.47 -6.16
C THR A 7 -10.32 1.80 -6.87
N LEU A 8 -10.96 2.04 -8.02
CA LEU A 8 -10.83 3.30 -8.76
C LEU A 8 -11.42 4.48 -7.98
N ARG A 9 -12.58 4.24 -7.34
CA ARG A 9 -13.33 5.22 -6.55
C ARG A 9 -13.84 4.56 -5.27
N PRO A 10 -13.55 5.11 -4.09
CA PRO A 10 -12.89 6.41 -3.86
C PRO A 10 -11.35 6.40 -3.91
N GLN A 11 -10.68 5.25 -3.77
CA GLN A 11 -9.28 5.16 -3.34
C GLN A 11 -8.29 5.76 -4.35
N ALA A 12 -8.23 5.26 -5.59
CA ALA A 12 -7.30 5.77 -6.59
C ALA A 12 -7.58 7.26 -6.93
N PHE A 13 -8.86 7.63 -6.97
CA PHE A 13 -9.28 9.02 -7.19
C PHE A 13 -8.82 9.96 -6.07
N ALA A 14 -8.98 9.55 -4.80
CA ALA A 14 -8.51 10.32 -3.65
C ALA A 14 -6.99 10.48 -3.63
N SER A 15 -6.24 9.44 -3.99
CA SER A 15 -4.78 9.56 -4.14
C SER A 15 -4.38 10.53 -5.25
N ARG A 16 -5.10 10.53 -6.37
CA ARG A 16 -4.86 11.48 -7.47
C ARG A 16 -5.09 12.92 -7.01
N LEU A 17 -6.21 13.18 -6.32
CA LEU A 17 -6.49 14.52 -5.77
C LEU A 17 -5.42 14.99 -4.79
N ARG A 18 -4.97 14.11 -3.87
CA ARG A 18 -3.87 14.41 -2.95
C ARG A 18 -2.58 14.76 -3.69
N LEU A 19 -2.24 14.02 -4.75
CA LEU A 19 -1.06 14.34 -5.56
C LEU A 19 -1.20 15.69 -6.28
N GLU A 20 -2.39 16.02 -6.79
CA GLU A 20 -2.63 17.33 -7.42
C GLU A 20 -2.47 18.48 -6.44
N GLN A 21 -3.00 18.34 -5.22
CA GLN A 21 -2.82 19.32 -4.16
C GLN A 21 -1.34 19.48 -3.80
N ALA A 22 -0.61 18.37 -3.64
CA ALA A 22 0.82 18.40 -3.36
C ALA A 22 1.66 19.02 -4.48
N LEU A 23 1.24 18.85 -5.75
CA LEU A 23 1.89 19.47 -6.90
C LEU A 23 1.49 20.93 -7.10
N THR A 24 0.39 21.38 -6.52
CA THR A 24 -0.08 22.78 -6.60
C THR A 24 0.75 23.64 -5.64
N GLN A 25 1.98 23.91 -6.05
CA GLN A 25 2.97 24.71 -5.33
C GLN A 25 3.65 25.64 -6.34
N PRO A 26 4.10 26.85 -5.96
CA PRO A 26 4.75 27.79 -6.87
C PRO A 26 5.92 27.19 -7.66
N PHE A 27 6.69 26.30 -7.03
CA PHE A 27 7.82 25.61 -7.65
C PHE A 27 7.43 24.74 -8.86
N ASN A 28 6.22 24.18 -8.88
CA ASN A 28 5.73 23.32 -9.96
C ASN A 28 4.82 24.07 -10.95
N ALA A 29 4.66 25.38 -10.80
CA ALA A 29 3.76 26.18 -11.63
C ALA A 29 4.09 26.00 -13.12
N GLY A 30 3.09 25.63 -13.93
CA GLY A 30 3.26 25.38 -15.37
C GLY A 30 3.93 24.05 -15.74
N PHE A 31 4.55 23.34 -14.79
CA PHE A 31 5.22 22.06 -15.05
C PHE A 31 4.32 20.85 -14.85
N TRP A 32 3.38 20.94 -13.92
CA TRP A 32 2.42 19.87 -13.67
C TRP A 32 1.11 20.10 -14.40
N ARG A 33 0.49 19.02 -14.87
CA ARG A 33 -0.80 19.07 -15.56
C ARG A 33 -1.56 17.75 -15.43
N ARG A 34 -2.88 17.81 -15.49
CA ARG A 34 -3.71 16.62 -15.64
C ARG A 34 -3.67 16.14 -17.10
N LEU A 35 -3.51 14.84 -17.29
CA LEU A 35 -3.46 14.16 -18.59
C LEU A 35 -4.56 13.09 -18.63
N GLY A 36 -5.82 13.53 -18.69
CA GLY A 36 -6.98 12.64 -18.55
C GLY A 36 -7.01 11.97 -17.16
N ALA A 37 -6.88 10.65 -17.12
CA ALA A 37 -6.83 9.86 -15.88
C ALA A 37 -5.42 9.82 -15.22
N ALA A 38 -4.43 10.51 -15.81
CA ALA A 38 -3.06 10.56 -15.33
C ALA A 38 -2.68 11.97 -14.85
N ILE A 39 -1.57 12.07 -14.13
CA ILE A 39 -0.91 13.34 -13.80
C ILE A 39 0.46 13.35 -14.46
N GLY A 40 0.80 14.47 -15.11
CA GLY A 40 2.12 14.72 -15.66
C GLY A 40 2.87 15.79 -14.88
N LEU A 41 4.20 15.63 -14.76
CA LEU A 41 5.14 16.65 -14.30
C LEU A 41 6.34 16.65 -15.24
N GLY A 42 6.43 17.63 -16.13
CA GLY A 42 7.38 17.60 -17.25
C GLY A 42 7.22 16.34 -18.11
N ARG A 43 8.28 15.51 -18.18
CA ARG A 43 8.26 14.21 -18.89
C ARG A 43 7.75 13.05 -18.03
N ALA A 44 7.66 13.23 -16.72
CA ALA A 44 7.18 12.20 -15.81
C ALA A 44 5.66 12.10 -15.88
N ARG A 45 5.13 10.88 -15.73
CA ARG A 45 3.69 10.60 -15.67
C ARG A 45 3.39 9.63 -14.54
N CYS A 46 2.29 9.87 -13.83
CA CYS A 46 1.71 8.96 -12.85
C CYS A 46 0.35 8.48 -13.36
N LEU A 47 0.22 7.16 -13.54
CA LEU A 47 -1.02 6.50 -13.93
C LEU A 47 -1.69 5.91 -12.70
N PHE A 48 -3.00 6.14 -12.54
CA PHE A 48 -3.78 5.57 -11.44
C PHE A 48 -4.59 4.38 -11.95
N ARG A 49 -4.55 3.25 -11.23
CA ARG A 49 -5.19 1.98 -11.63
C ARG A 49 -5.96 1.35 -10.47
N SER A 50 -7.08 0.73 -10.80
CA SER A 50 -7.88 -0.06 -9.88
C SER A 50 -7.39 -1.49 -9.87
N ALA A 51 -7.12 -2.03 -8.69
CA ALA A 51 -6.80 -3.43 -8.47
C ALA A 51 -8.05 -4.26 -8.14
N ASP A 52 -9.24 -3.70 -8.33
CA ASP A 52 -10.49 -4.45 -8.24
C ASP A 52 -10.48 -5.65 -9.20
N ARG A 53 -11.10 -6.76 -8.78
CA ARG A 53 -11.08 -8.03 -9.54
C ARG A 53 -11.57 -7.85 -10.98
N GLY A 54 -12.61 -7.04 -11.19
CA GLY A 54 -13.21 -6.79 -12.51
C GLY A 54 -12.51 -5.73 -13.35
N ALA A 55 -11.55 -4.98 -12.78
CA ALA A 55 -10.90 -3.88 -13.50
C ALA A 55 -9.92 -4.37 -14.57
N GLN A 56 -10.05 -3.90 -15.80
CA GLN A 56 -9.09 -4.19 -16.87
C GLN A 56 -7.97 -3.15 -16.86
N VAL A 57 -6.77 -3.55 -16.43
CA VAL A 57 -5.64 -2.64 -16.23
C VAL A 57 -4.37 -3.00 -17.00
N VAL A 58 -4.38 -4.15 -17.68
CA VAL A 58 -3.28 -4.64 -18.51
C VAL A 58 -2.99 -3.64 -19.63
N GLY A 59 -1.70 -3.44 -19.96
CA GLY A 59 -1.24 -2.54 -21.02
C GLY A 59 -0.59 -1.25 -20.53
N ALA A 60 -0.62 -0.97 -19.22
CA ALA A 60 0.23 0.06 -18.63
C ALA A 60 1.66 -0.47 -18.37
N THR A 61 2.65 0.42 -18.44
CA THR A 61 4.04 0.10 -18.10
C THR A 61 4.54 1.03 -16.99
N ALA A 62 5.01 0.44 -15.90
CA ALA A 62 5.73 1.13 -14.86
C ALA A 62 7.21 1.19 -15.26
N LEU A 63 7.69 2.39 -15.60
CA LEU A 63 9.09 2.62 -16.00
C LEU A 63 10.06 2.84 -14.84
N ILE A 64 9.56 3.33 -13.70
CA ILE A 64 10.38 3.76 -12.56
C ILE A 64 9.88 3.06 -11.29
N LEU A 65 8.58 3.16 -11.05
CA LEU A 65 7.92 2.71 -9.83
C LEU A 65 6.53 2.16 -10.15
N LEU A 66 6.24 0.99 -9.60
CA LEU A 66 4.91 0.45 -9.40
C LEU A 66 4.59 0.52 -7.90
N GLU A 67 3.66 1.39 -7.56
CA GLU A 67 3.20 1.64 -6.21
C GLU A 67 1.86 0.92 -5.99
N VAL A 68 1.70 0.21 -4.88
CA VAL A 68 0.48 -0.52 -4.52
C VAL A 68 0.03 -0.07 -3.14
N ASP A 69 -1.05 0.69 -3.12
CA ASP A 69 -1.71 1.24 -1.94
C ASP A 69 -2.72 0.23 -1.38
N GLU A 70 -2.88 0.22 -0.05
CA GLU A 70 -3.73 -0.72 0.70
C GLU A 70 -3.60 -2.17 0.21
N ALA A 71 -2.36 -2.66 0.11
CA ALA A 71 -2.08 -3.94 -0.53
C ALA A 71 -2.77 -5.15 0.12
N GLN A 72 -3.14 -5.07 1.41
CA GLN A 72 -3.92 -6.10 2.10
C GLN A 72 -5.32 -6.32 1.50
N ASP A 73 -5.87 -5.30 0.84
CA ASP A 73 -7.20 -5.34 0.22
C ASP A 73 -7.14 -5.75 -1.27
N ILE A 74 -5.96 -6.09 -1.78
CA ILE A 74 -5.73 -6.50 -3.17
C ILE A 74 -5.49 -8.01 -3.23
N ALA A 75 -6.24 -8.69 -4.09
CA ALA A 75 -6.05 -10.11 -4.32
C ALA A 75 -4.65 -10.39 -4.90
N ALA A 76 -3.96 -11.37 -4.32
CA ALA A 76 -2.60 -11.74 -4.72
C ALA A 76 -2.54 -12.15 -6.21
N GLU A 77 -3.53 -12.91 -6.68
CA GLU A 77 -3.62 -13.39 -8.05
C GLU A 77 -3.82 -12.22 -9.03
N LYS A 78 -4.62 -11.23 -8.62
CA LYS A 78 -4.85 -10.01 -9.40
C LYS A 78 -3.56 -9.21 -9.54
N TYR A 79 -2.81 -9.06 -8.45
CA TYR A 79 -1.52 -8.39 -8.47
C TYR A 79 -0.51 -9.12 -9.37
N ASP A 80 -0.37 -10.43 -9.20
CA ASP A 80 0.60 -11.23 -9.96
C ASP A 80 0.29 -11.25 -11.46
N ARG A 81 -0.98 -11.38 -11.83
CA ARG A 81 -1.40 -11.45 -13.23
C ARG A 81 -1.41 -10.10 -13.92
N ASP A 82 -1.93 -9.06 -13.27
CA ASP A 82 -2.25 -7.80 -13.97
C ASP A 82 -1.22 -6.70 -13.71
N PHE A 83 -0.53 -6.70 -12.56
CA PHE A 83 0.35 -5.61 -12.14
C PHE A 83 1.83 -5.95 -12.22
N VAL A 84 2.26 -7.15 -11.80
CA VAL A 84 3.67 -7.55 -11.88
C VAL A 84 4.24 -7.40 -13.30
N PRO A 85 3.54 -7.78 -14.39
CA PRO A 85 4.04 -7.60 -15.75
C PRO A 85 4.29 -6.14 -16.14
N MET A 86 3.60 -5.17 -15.50
CA MET A 86 3.79 -3.75 -15.80
C MET A 86 5.21 -3.26 -15.49
N ALA A 87 5.90 -3.90 -14.54
CA ALA A 87 7.26 -3.55 -14.14
C ALA A 87 8.34 -4.28 -14.96
N ALA A 88 7.97 -5.27 -15.77
CA ALA A 88 8.92 -6.22 -16.36
C ALA A 88 9.94 -5.55 -17.31
N SER A 89 9.47 -4.67 -18.21
CA SER A 89 10.32 -4.06 -19.25
C SER A 89 11.49 -3.24 -18.73
N THR A 90 11.41 -2.72 -17.50
CA THR A 90 12.43 -1.87 -16.89
C THR A 90 12.92 -2.39 -15.55
N ASN A 91 12.45 -3.57 -15.13
CA ASN A 91 12.60 -4.08 -13.77
C ASN A 91 12.25 -2.99 -12.73
N ALA A 92 11.15 -2.27 -12.95
CA ALA A 92 10.77 -1.15 -12.12
C ALA A 92 10.59 -1.59 -10.65
N THR A 93 10.98 -0.70 -9.74
CA THR A 93 10.84 -0.95 -8.31
C THR A 93 9.36 -1.11 -7.98
N ARG A 94 9.05 -2.10 -7.13
CA ARG A 94 7.69 -2.39 -6.65
C ARG A 94 7.63 -2.07 -5.18
N VAL A 95 6.75 -1.15 -4.81
CA VAL A 95 6.54 -0.75 -3.41
C VAL A 95 5.08 -1.04 -3.06
N LEU A 96 4.90 -1.88 -2.06
CA LEU A 96 3.60 -2.23 -1.52
C LEU A 96 3.55 -1.72 -0.08
N TYR A 97 2.44 -1.10 0.29
CA TYR A 97 2.22 -0.64 1.65
C TYR A 97 0.74 -0.72 2.00
N GLY A 98 0.45 -0.59 3.28
CA GLY A 98 -0.87 -0.74 3.84
C GLY A 98 -0.78 -1.14 5.30
N THR A 99 -1.89 -1.60 5.85
CA THR A 99 -1.98 -1.99 7.25
C THR A 99 -1.98 -3.51 7.37
N ALA A 100 -1.26 -4.05 8.36
CA ALA A 100 -1.31 -5.48 8.63
C ALA A 100 -2.77 -5.89 8.88
N TRP A 101 -3.25 -6.95 8.22
CA TRP A 101 -4.64 -7.38 8.35
C TRP A 101 -4.75 -8.88 8.55
N ARG A 102 -4.47 -9.67 7.51
CA ARG A 102 -4.53 -11.13 7.55
C ARG A 102 -3.16 -11.74 7.30
N ALA A 103 -2.92 -12.87 7.94
CA ALA A 103 -1.69 -13.62 7.74
C ALA A 103 -1.49 -14.15 6.29
N ASP A 104 -2.55 -14.17 5.48
CA ASP A 104 -2.58 -14.74 4.13
C ASP A 104 -2.86 -13.71 3.02
N ASP A 105 -2.82 -12.40 3.33
CA ASP A 105 -3.00 -11.35 2.31
C ASP A 105 -1.72 -11.05 1.52
N LEU A 106 -1.86 -10.25 0.46
CA LEU A 106 -0.76 -9.87 -0.42
C LEU A 106 0.34 -9.09 0.32
N LEU A 107 -0.02 -8.22 1.27
CA LEU A 107 0.94 -7.42 2.03
C LEU A 107 1.80 -8.32 2.91
N GLN A 108 1.17 -9.24 3.65
CA GLN A 108 1.87 -10.20 4.51
C GLN A 108 2.74 -11.15 3.69
N ARG A 109 2.23 -11.71 2.57
CA ARG A 109 3.03 -12.52 1.63
C ARG A 109 4.29 -11.78 1.17
N THR A 110 4.16 -10.50 0.86
CA THR A 110 5.28 -9.67 0.37
C THR A 110 6.30 -9.40 1.48
N ARG A 111 5.82 -9.10 2.69
CA ARG A 111 6.65 -8.95 3.89
C ARG A 111 7.49 -10.19 4.14
N ASP A 112 6.87 -11.37 4.16
CA ASP A 112 7.56 -12.63 4.46
C ASP A 112 8.66 -12.93 3.44
N LEU A 113 8.37 -12.72 2.14
CA LEU A 113 9.37 -12.85 1.08
C LEU A 113 10.51 -11.85 1.21
N ASN A 114 10.21 -10.59 1.56
CA ASN A 114 11.23 -9.57 1.76
C ASN A 114 12.13 -9.90 2.95
N LEU A 115 11.57 -10.39 4.06
CA LEU A 115 12.34 -10.79 5.24
C LEU A 115 13.27 -11.99 4.96
N VAL A 116 12.80 -12.98 4.20
CA VAL A 116 13.66 -14.10 3.76
C VAL A 116 14.82 -13.60 2.90
N ARG A 117 14.55 -12.71 1.93
CA ARG A 117 15.60 -12.15 1.05
C ARG A 117 16.58 -11.27 1.82
N MET A 118 16.09 -10.43 2.73
CA MET A 118 16.91 -9.62 3.63
C MET A 118 17.86 -10.47 4.47
N ARG A 119 17.38 -11.61 4.99
CA ARG A 119 18.23 -12.55 5.74
C ARG A 119 19.30 -13.21 4.85
N TYR A 120 19.00 -13.40 3.58
CA TYR A 120 19.90 -14.04 2.63
C TYR A 120 21.03 -13.12 2.15
N ASP A 121 20.74 -11.85 1.82
CA ASP A 121 21.71 -10.94 1.21
C ASP A 121 21.98 -9.63 1.98
N GLY A 122 21.29 -9.40 3.09
CA GLY A 122 21.46 -8.21 3.93
C GLY A 122 20.88 -6.91 3.37
N ILE A 123 20.30 -6.91 2.16
CA ILE A 123 19.77 -5.69 1.53
C ILE A 123 18.42 -5.34 2.16
N PRO A 124 18.24 -4.14 2.76
CA PRO A 124 16.97 -3.73 3.34
C PRO A 124 15.84 -3.68 2.32
N ARG A 125 14.73 -4.39 2.59
CA ARG A 125 13.55 -4.46 1.71
C ARG A 125 12.21 -4.30 2.40
N HIS A 126 12.19 -4.26 3.73
CA HIS A 126 10.98 -4.14 4.54
C HIS A 126 11.17 -3.08 5.60
N LEU A 127 10.14 -2.26 5.80
CA LEU A 127 10.11 -1.20 6.81
C LEU A 127 8.78 -1.31 7.56
N ASP A 128 8.86 -1.44 8.88
CA ASP A 128 7.71 -1.35 9.78
C ASP A 128 7.77 0.01 10.49
N VAL A 129 6.66 0.75 10.50
CA VAL A 129 6.53 2.02 11.23
C VAL A 129 5.45 1.84 12.30
N PRO A 130 5.80 1.30 13.48
CA PRO A 130 4.81 1.03 14.52
C PRO A 130 4.30 2.35 15.13
N TRP A 131 3.11 2.31 15.73
CA TRP A 131 2.43 3.50 16.22
C TRP A 131 3.25 4.31 17.23
N GLU A 132 4.10 3.64 18.03
CA GLU A 132 4.99 4.27 19.01
C GLU A 132 5.96 5.26 18.33
N ARG A 133 6.47 4.91 17.13
CA ARG A 133 7.37 5.80 16.36
C ARG A 133 6.66 7.07 15.90
N VAL A 134 5.38 6.97 15.58
CA VAL A 134 4.57 8.15 15.22
C VAL A 134 4.24 8.95 16.49
N ALA A 135 3.95 8.28 17.59
CA ALA A 135 3.64 8.89 18.88
C ALA A 135 4.81 9.73 19.45
N GLU A 136 6.07 9.35 19.17
CA GLU A 136 7.27 10.13 19.54
C GLU A 136 7.23 11.57 19.03
N THR A 137 6.60 11.82 17.87
CA THR A 137 6.59 13.15 17.22
C THR A 137 5.21 13.79 17.17
N ASN A 138 4.15 13.06 17.53
CA ASN A 138 2.77 13.53 17.48
C ASN A 138 2.00 13.17 18.77
N PRO A 139 2.01 14.07 19.78
CA PRO A 139 1.31 13.85 21.05
C PRO A 139 -0.20 13.68 20.91
N ALA A 140 -0.82 14.30 19.90
CA ALA A 140 -2.25 14.14 19.65
C ALA A 140 -2.56 12.72 19.14
N TYR A 141 -1.73 12.19 18.25
CA TYR A 141 -1.83 10.79 17.81
C TYR A 141 -1.59 9.81 18.96
N ALA A 142 -0.58 10.07 19.81
CA ALA A 142 -0.31 9.25 20.99
C ALA A 142 -1.56 9.11 21.89
N ARG A 143 -2.21 10.24 22.22
CA ARG A 143 -3.46 10.22 23.01
C ARG A 143 -4.59 9.45 22.34
N HIS A 144 -4.70 9.56 21.01
CA HIS A 144 -5.71 8.82 20.25
C HIS A 144 -5.49 7.32 20.36
N VAL A 145 -4.26 6.83 20.14
CA VAL A 145 -3.96 5.39 20.22
C VAL A 145 -4.19 4.86 21.63
N GLU A 146 -3.80 5.60 22.68
CA GLU A 146 -4.05 5.18 24.07
C GLU A 146 -5.54 5.14 24.42
N THR A 147 -6.33 6.07 23.89
CA THR A 147 -7.79 6.03 24.04
C THR A 147 -8.38 4.78 23.37
N GLU A 148 -7.93 4.46 22.16
CA GLU A 148 -8.34 3.26 21.45
C GLU A 148 -7.88 1.97 22.14
N ARG A 149 -6.69 1.99 22.74
CA ARG A 149 -6.16 0.90 23.56
C ARG A 149 -7.04 0.63 24.78
N ALA A 150 -7.42 1.67 25.51
CA ALA A 150 -8.31 1.56 26.66
C ALA A 150 -9.72 1.09 26.26
N ARG A 151 -10.21 1.53 25.09
CA ARG A 151 -11.55 1.18 24.58
C ARG A 151 -11.64 -0.26 24.06
N LEU A 152 -10.65 -0.71 23.28
CA LEU A 152 -10.66 -2.02 22.62
C LEU A 152 -10.01 -3.12 23.47
N GLY A 153 -9.00 -2.76 24.26
CA GLY A 153 -8.05 -3.69 24.88
C GLY A 153 -6.84 -3.96 23.97
N GLU A 154 -5.66 -4.07 24.57
CA GLU A 154 -4.37 -4.23 23.87
C GLU A 154 -4.26 -5.51 23.01
N ASN A 155 -4.99 -6.56 23.39
CA ASN A 155 -5.00 -7.85 22.69
C ASN A 155 -6.15 -7.95 21.67
N HIS A 156 -6.94 -6.88 21.49
CA HIS A 156 -8.03 -6.89 20.54
C HIS A 156 -7.50 -6.98 19.10
N PRO A 157 -8.06 -7.84 18.22
CA PRO A 157 -7.57 -8.02 16.86
C PRO A 157 -7.41 -6.72 16.07
N LEU A 158 -8.36 -5.77 16.19
CA LEU A 158 -8.26 -4.47 15.53
C LEU A 158 -7.11 -3.61 16.07
N PHE A 159 -6.81 -3.67 17.36
CA PHE A 159 -5.70 -2.91 17.92
C PHE A 159 -4.36 -3.47 17.45
N LEU A 160 -4.25 -4.81 17.48
CA LEU A 160 -3.08 -5.54 17.02
C LEU A 160 -2.75 -5.29 15.55
N THR A 161 -3.77 -5.28 14.68
CA THR A 161 -3.60 -5.03 13.23
C THR A 161 -3.30 -3.58 12.93
N GLN A 162 -4.15 -2.65 13.40
CA GLN A 162 -4.11 -1.24 13.03
C GLN A 162 -2.93 -0.47 13.64
N TYR A 163 -2.53 -0.81 14.87
CA TYR A 163 -1.50 -0.07 15.59
C TYR A 163 -0.22 -0.88 15.78
N CYS A 164 -0.33 -2.15 16.20
CA CYS A 164 0.85 -2.98 16.50
C CYS A 164 1.46 -3.68 15.27
N LEU A 165 0.90 -3.49 14.06
CA LEU A 165 1.37 -4.13 12.82
C LEU A 165 1.42 -5.66 12.88
N ARG A 166 0.51 -6.26 13.65
CA ARG A 166 0.40 -7.71 13.84
C ARG A 166 -0.77 -8.25 13.04
N ALA A 167 -0.47 -8.92 11.93
CA ALA A 167 -1.47 -9.67 11.18
C ALA A 167 -2.10 -10.75 12.07
N VAL A 168 -3.42 -10.91 11.97
CA VAL A 168 -4.14 -11.94 12.70
C VAL A 168 -4.44 -13.12 11.77
N ALA A 169 -4.60 -14.32 12.35
CA ALA A 169 -5.04 -15.48 11.58
C ALA A 169 -6.40 -15.17 10.95
N GLY A 170 -6.53 -15.39 9.63
CA GLY A 170 -7.82 -15.27 8.96
C GLY A 170 -8.83 -16.22 9.62
N LYS A 171 -10.09 -15.79 9.74
CA LYS A 171 -11.20 -16.55 10.37
C LYS A 171 -11.52 -17.93 9.74
N GLY A 172 -10.66 -18.49 8.90
CA GLY A 172 -10.87 -19.74 8.14
C GLY A 172 -10.23 -21.00 8.71
N LYS A 173 -9.57 -20.98 9.89
CA LYS A 173 -8.96 -22.18 10.51
C LYS A 173 -9.62 -22.62 11.83
N PHE A 174 -10.94 -22.41 11.98
CA PHE A 174 -11.69 -22.86 13.15
C PHE A 174 -12.55 -24.11 12.96
N LEU A 175 -12.45 -24.81 11.82
CA LEU A 175 -13.19 -26.05 11.59
C LEU A 175 -12.29 -27.14 10.99
N SER A 176 -11.57 -27.87 11.85
CA SER A 176 -11.32 -29.30 11.65
C SER A 176 -10.67 -29.91 12.90
N VAL A 177 -11.48 -30.32 13.88
CA VAL A 177 -11.25 -31.55 14.63
C VAL A 177 -12.62 -32.06 15.10
N SER A 178 -13.13 -33.08 14.43
CA SER A 178 -13.96 -34.15 15.01
C SER A 178 -13.74 -35.38 14.14
#